data_AF-K0JKN3-F1
#
_entry.id   AF-K0JKN3-F1
#
_cell.length_a   1.000
_cell.length_b   1.000
_cell.length_c   1.000
_cell.angle_alpha   90.00
_cell.angle_beta   90.00
_cell.angle_gamma   90.00
#
_symmetry.space_group_name_H-M   'P 1'
#
loop_
_entity.id
_entity.type
_entity.pdbx_description
1 polymer ?
#
loop_
_entity_poly.entity_id
_entity_poly.type
_entity_poly.pdbx_seq_one_letter_code
_entity_poly.pdbx_strand_id
1 'polypeptide(L)'
;MSQNFYCEYCGAKYSSIASLTNGYCLKHPNGPNKGKHKLYEGGEKSEYFCKYCGAKNKSLQSLTNGYCLKHPNGPNKGKHAPAL
;
A
#
# COMPACT_ATOMS: atom_id res chain seq x y z
N MET A 1 4.50 12.42 19.82
CA MET A 1 5.01 11.57 18.71
C MET A 1 3.86 11.31 17.75
N SER A 2 3.89 11.92 16.57
CA SER A 2 2.83 11.73 15.57
C SER A 2 3.08 10.41 14.84
N GLN A 3 2.34 9.36 15.20
CA GLN A 3 2.38 8.07 14.51
C GLN A 3 1.72 8.25 13.14
N ASN A 4 2.48 8.09 12.06
CA ASN A 4 1.95 8.11 10.71
C ASN A 4 1.48 6.71 10.34
N PHE A 5 0.21 6.56 10.00
CA PHE A 5 -0.36 5.29 9.56
C PHE A 5 -0.48 5.27 8.06
N TYR A 6 -0.07 4.16 7.44
CA TYR A 6 -0.04 4.04 6.00
C TYR A 6 -0.98 2.94 5.53
N CYS A 7 -1.53 3.09 4.32
CA CYS A 7 -2.32 2.06 3.68
C CYS A 7 -1.44 1.11 2.87
N GLU A 8 -1.56 -0.21 3.08
CA GLU A 8 -0.83 -1.23 2.30
C GLU A 8 -1.18 -1.21 0.80
N TYR A 9 -2.43 -0.86 0.46
CA TYR A 9 -2.94 -0.95 -0.92
C TYR A 9 -2.66 0.29 -1.77
N CYS A 10 -2.72 1.49 -1.17
CA CYS A 10 -2.57 2.74 -1.91
C CYS A 10 -1.45 3.63 -1.40
N GLY A 11 -0.79 3.25 -0.29
CA GLY A 11 0.27 4.02 0.33
C GLY A 11 -0.14 5.39 0.87
N ALA A 12 -1.43 5.67 0.97
CA ALA A 12 -1.94 6.89 1.56
C ALA A 12 -1.54 6.97 3.04
N LYS A 13 -1.12 8.15 3.47
CA LYS A 13 -0.70 8.47 4.83
C LYS A 13 -1.86 9.10 5.59
N TYR A 14 -2.05 8.65 6.83
CA TYR A 14 -3.08 9.11 7.75
C TYR A 14 -2.48 9.40 9.12
N SER A 15 -3.11 10.32 9.84
CA SER A 15 -2.74 10.69 11.21
C SER A 15 -3.26 9.70 12.26
N SER A 16 -4.24 8.87 11.89
CA SER A 16 -4.93 7.93 12.79
C SER A 16 -5.42 6.68 12.04
N ILE A 17 -5.39 5.53 12.71
CA ILE A 17 -5.95 4.27 12.17
C ILE A 17 -7.44 4.43 11.88
N ALA A 18 -8.19 5.12 12.74
CA ALA A 18 -9.62 5.34 12.55
C ALA A 18 -9.93 6.07 11.23
N SER A 19 -9.18 7.12 10.89
CA SER A 19 -9.35 7.84 9.63
C SER A 19 -8.99 6.97 8.42
N LEU A 20 -7.98 6.12 8.56
CA LEU A 20 -7.57 5.17 7.52
C LEU A 20 -8.67 4.12 7.29
N THR A 21 -9.10 3.41 8.32
CA THR A 21 -10.09 2.33 8.20
C THR A 21 -11.50 2.84 7.90
N ASN A 22 -11.81 4.10 8.17
CA ASN A 22 -13.07 4.70 7.76
C ASN A 22 -13.09 5.09 6.27
N GLY A 23 -11.93 5.34 5.66
CA GLY A 23 -11.82 5.70 4.25
C GLY A 23 -11.94 4.50 3.30
N TYR A 24 -12.46 4.75 2.09
CA TYR A 24 -12.49 3.78 1.01
C TYR A 24 -11.22 3.84 0.17
N CYS A 25 -10.68 2.66 -0.15
CA CYS A 25 -9.45 2.57 -0.92
C CYS A 25 -9.75 2.43 -2.43
N LEU A 26 -9.36 3.44 -3.20
CA LEU A 26 -9.43 3.42 -4.67
C LEU A 26 -8.55 2.32 -5.30
N LYS A 27 -7.48 1.91 -4.61
CA LYS A 27 -6.55 0.87 -5.08
C LYS A 27 -6.75 -0.48 -4.39
N HIS A 28 -7.96 -0.74 -3.91
CA HIS A 28 -8.26 -2.00 -3.24
C HIS A 28 -8.16 -3.19 -4.23
N PRO A 29 -7.60 -4.34 -3.83
CA PRO A 29 -7.41 -5.49 -4.73
C PRO A 29 -8.72 -6.01 -5.34
N ASN A 30 -9.83 -5.88 -4.62
CA ASN A 30 -11.16 -6.29 -5.12
C ASN A 30 -11.81 -5.29 -6.09
N GLY A 31 -11.20 -4.13 -6.32
CA GLY A 31 -11.72 -3.07 -7.18
C GLY A 31 -11.83 -1.71 -6.47
N PRO A 32 -11.91 -0.61 -7.24
CA PRO A 32 -11.96 0.75 -6.67
C PRO A 32 -13.17 0.92 -5.76
N ASN A 33 -12.94 1.44 -4.56
CA ASN A 33 -13.96 1.67 -3.53
C ASN A 33 -14.74 0.43 -3.08
N LYS A 34 -14.30 -0.79 -3.45
CA LYS A 34 -14.91 -2.05 -2.99
C LYS A 34 -14.42 -2.50 -1.61
N GLY A 35 -13.57 -1.72 -0.97
CA GLY A 35 -13.06 -2.02 0.35
C GLY A 35 -12.41 -0.81 1.00
N LYS A 36 -12.21 -0.91 2.30
CA LYS A 36 -11.57 0.12 3.12
C LYS A 36 -10.06 0.09 2.96
N HIS A 37 -9.37 1.12 3.42
CA HIS A 37 -7.91 1.06 3.50
C HIS A 37 -7.47 -0.03 4.47
N LYS A 38 -6.42 -0.76 4.09
CA LYS A 38 -5.77 -1.75 4.97
C LYS A 38 -4.54 -1.12 5.60
N LEU A 39 -4.45 -1.20 6.93
CA LEU A 39 -3.30 -0.72 7.67
C LEU A 39 -2.04 -1.48 7.27
N TYR A 40 -0.97 -0.75 6.99
CA TYR A 40 0.36 -1.30 6.82
C TYR A 40 1.00 -1.52 8.20
N GLU A 41 1.35 -2.77 8.50
CA GLU A 41 1.86 -3.17 9.82
C GLU A 41 3.39 -3.00 9.97
N GLY A 42 4.11 -2.67 8.89
CA GLY A 42 5.57 -2.65 8.88
C GLY A 42 6.26 -1.40 9.46
N GLY A 43 5.53 -0.48 10.10
CA GLY A 43 6.11 0.75 10.66
C GLY A 43 6.69 1.73 9.63
N GLU A 44 7.05 2.93 10.05
CA GLU A 44 7.66 3.91 9.14
C GLU A 44 9.12 3.52 8.84
N LYS A 45 9.44 3.30 7.55
CA LYS A 45 10.79 2.99 7.08
C LYS A 45 11.23 4.03 6.04
N SER A 46 12.54 4.23 5.93
CA SER A 46 13.13 5.13 4.92
C SER A 46 12.98 4.60 3.48
N GLU A 47 12.93 3.27 3.33
CA GLU A 47 12.74 2.58 2.06
C GLU A 47 11.70 1.48 2.22
N TYR A 48 10.76 1.41 1.27
CA TYR A 48 9.73 0.39 1.21
C TYR A 48 9.97 -0.51 0.01
N PHE A 49 9.89 -1.82 0.24
CA PHE A 49 10.17 -2.84 -0.75
C PHE A 49 8.90 -3.57 -1.15
N CYS A 50 8.77 -3.94 -2.42
CA CYS A 50 7.68 -4.78 -2.91
C CYS A 50 7.97 -6.25 -2.58
N LYS A 51 7.06 -6.92 -1.86
CA LYS A 51 7.21 -8.33 -1.47
C LYS A 51 7.27 -9.31 -2.65
N TYR A 52 6.77 -8.92 -3.82
CA TYR A 52 6.67 -9.80 -4.99
C TYR A 52 7.85 -9.67 -5.96
N CYS A 53 8.33 -8.44 -6.18
CA CYS A 53 9.33 -8.17 -7.22
C CYS A 53 10.60 -7.49 -6.69
N GLY A 54 10.67 -7.16 -5.40
CA GLY A 54 11.82 -6.47 -4.81
C GLY A 54 11.98 -5.00 -5.19
N ALA A 55 11.02 -4.40 -5.92
CA ALA A 55 11.07 -2.99 -6.27
C ALA A 55 11.08 -2.13 -5.00
N LYS A 56 11.92 -1.10 -4.95
CA LYS A 56 12.05 -0.23 -3.78
C LYS A 56 11.65 1.20 -4.09
N ASN A 57 11.05 1.89 -3.12
CA ASN A 57 10.67 3.30 -3.20
C ASN A 57 10.82 3.98 -1.84
N LYS A 58 10.98 5.31 -1.86
CA LYS A 58 11.04 6.12 -0.63
C LYS A 58 9.69 6.27 0.08
N SER A 59 8.59 5.99 -0.63
CA SER A 59 7.23 6.13 -0.12
C SER A 59 6.35 4.98 -0.61
N LEU A 60 5.47 4.49 0.27
CA LEU A 60 4.46 3.48 -0.07
C LEU A 60 3.54 3.93 -1.21
N GLN A 61 3.23 5.23 -1.27
CA GLN A 61 2.35 5.78 -2.30
C GLN A 61 2.97 5.66 -3.69
N SER A 62 4.27 5.97 -3.82
CA SER A 62 5.02 5.78 -5.07
C SER A 62 5.15 4.30 -5.43
N LEU A 63 5.41 3.45 -4.44
CA LEU A 63 5.50 2.00 -4.64
C LEU A 63 4.19 1.45 -5.21
N THR A 64 3.07 1.69 -4.52
CA THR A 64 1.72 1.22 -4.91
C THR A 64 1.15 1.94 -6.13
N ASN A 65 1.82 2.96 -6.66
CA ASN A 65 1.42 3.59 -7.93
C ASN A 65 1.81 2.74 -9.15
N GLY A 66 2.97 2.08 -9.07
CA GLY A 66 3.45 1.17 -10.11
C GLY A 66 2.68 -0.16 -10.17
N TYR A 67 2.63 -0.74 -11.36
CA TYR A 67 2.16 -2.11 -11.55
C TYR A 67 3.30 -3.10 -11.31
N CYS A 68 2.98 -4.21 -10.64
CA CYS A 68 3.97 -5.21 -10.31
C CYS A 68 4.03 -6.29 -11.40
N LEU A 69 5.22 -6.45 -11.99
CA LEU A 69 5.50 -7.46 -13.02
C LEU A 69 5.44 -8.89 -12.48
N LYS A 70 5.79 -9.10 -11.19
CA LYS A 70 5.76 -10.41 -10.52
C LYS A 70 4.54 -10.59 -9.61
N HIS A 71 3.43 -9.91 -9.90
CA HIS A 71 2.24 -10.01 -9.06
C HIS A 71 1.61 -11.42 -9.15
N PRO A 72 1.09 -12.01 -8.05
CA PRO A 72 0.53 -13.37 -8.05
C PRO A 72 -0.64 -13.54 -9.01
N ASN A 73 -1.44 -12.49 -9.22
CA ASN A 73 -2.55 -12.50 -10.20
C ASN A 73 -2.07 -12.43 -11.67
N GLY A 74 -0.77 -12.32 -11.92
CA GLY A 74 -0.17 -12.20 -13.25
C GLY A 74 0.56 -10.86 -13.47
N PRO A 75 1.42 -10.78 -14.49
CA PRO A 75 2.22 -9.60 -14.77
C PRO A 75 1.32 -8.39 -15.04
N ASN A 76 1.58 -7.28 -14.34
CA ASN A 76 0.82 -6.03 -14.39
C ASN A 76 -0.68 -6.14 -14.03
N LYS A 77 -1.14 -7.27 -13.50
CA LYS A 77 -2.54 -7.44 -13.02
C LYS A 77 -2.76 -6.95 -11.59
N GLY A 78 -1.73 -6.42 -10.95
CA GLY A 78 -1.84 -5.84 -9.62
C GLY A 78 -0.75 -4.80 -9.38
N LYS A 79 -0.96 -3.99 -8.35
CA LYS A 79 0.01 -2.99 -7.90
C LYS A 79 1.10 -3.64 -7.05
N HIS A 80 2.20 -2.94 -6.83
CA HIS A 80 3.19 -3.39 -5.86
C HIS A 80 2.56 -3.47 -4.46
N ALA A 81 2.85 -4.55 -3.75
CA ALA A 81 2.46 -4.72 -2.36
C ALA A 81 3.69 -4.55 -1.47
N PRO A 82 3.67 -3.64 -0.49
CA PRO A 82 4.81 -3.45 0.39
C PRO A 82 5.05 -4.70 1.24
N ALA A 83 6.32 -4.98 1.51
CA ALA A 83 6.77 -5.95 2.50
C ALA A 83 6.73 -5.30 3.88
N LEU A 84 6.31 -6.07 4.89
CA LEU A 84 6.25 -5.66 6.30
C LEU A 84 7.65 -5.42 6.89
#